data_AF-A0AAV2D4U3-F1
#
_entry.id   AF-A0AAV2D4U3-F1
#
_cell.length_a   1.000
_cell.length_b   1.000
_cell.length_c   1.000
_cell.angle_alpha   90.00
_cell.angle_beta   90.00
_cell.angle_gamma   90.00
#
_symmetry.space_group_name_H-M   'P 1'
#
loop_
_entity.id
_entity.type
_entity.pdbx_description
1 polymer ?
#
loop_
_entity_poly.entity_id
_entity_poly.type
_entity_poly.pdbx_seq_one_letter_code
_entity_poly.pdbx_strand_id
1 'polypeptide(L)'
;MEYDDEQIQLAHYIFLAHLPPDEVLVKISNNSCTRKSLWSLSPRSFVDAEVITAMACHLTLEELWTNSKDGKGVCYLPAELQELVISCGITPKMALDLYQSKFLSRTSMVNKVCVLMRDNAH
;
A
#
# COMPACT_ATOMS: atom_id res chain seq x y z
N MET A 1 -2.14 0.27 -23.44
CA MET A 1 -3.06 -0.59 -22.67
C MET A 1 -4.40 0.09 -22.74
N GLU A 2 -5.39 -0.58 -23.31
CA GLU A 2 -6.75 -0.04 -23.44
C GLU A 2 -7.57 -0.59 -22.27
N TYR A 3 -8.28 0.27 -21.56
CA TYR A 3 -9.13 -0.14 -20.44
C TYR A 3 -10.47 -0.64 -20.97
N ASP A 4 -10.99 -1.72 -20.39
CA ASP A 4 -12.32 -2.22 -20.73
C ASP A 4 -13.45 -1.38 -20.07
N ASP A 5 -14.69 -1.59 -20.52
CA ASP A 5 -15.85 -0.84 -20.04
C ASP A 5 -16.09 -1.01 -18.53
N GLU A 6 -15.77 -2.18 -17.97
CA GLU A 6 -15.92 -2.45 -16.53
C GLU A 6 -14.89 -1.65 -15.72
N GLN A 7 -13.65 -1.59 -16.18
CA GLN A 7 -12.59 -0.78 -15.58
C GLN A 7 -12.91 0.71 -15.63
N ILE A 8 -13.48 1.19 -16.74
CA ILE A 8 -13.91 2.59 -16.87
C ILE A 8 -15.07 2.89 -15.91
N GLN A 9 -16.07 2.00 -15.83
CA GLN A 9 -17.20 2.17 -14.90
C GLN A 9 -16.75 2.16 -13.44
N LEU A 10 -15.81 1.27 -13.07
CA LEU A 10 -15.25 1.21 -11.74
C LEU A 10 -14.49 2.51 -11.40
N ALA A 11 -13.67 3.01 -12.33
CA ALA A 11 -12.99 4.29 -12.16
C ALA A 11 -14.03 5.42 -11.94
N HIS A 12 -15.05 5.52 -12.78
CA HIS A 12 -16.12 6.49 -12.60
C HIS A 12 -16.80 6.36 -11.25
N TYR A 13 -17.15 5.13 -10.82
CA TYR A 13 -17.78 4.87 -9.53
C TYR A 13 -16.96 5.47 -8.39
N ILE A 14 -15.64 5.26 -8.37
CA ILE A 14 -14.73 5.76 -7.33
C ILE A 14 -14.79 7.29 -7.19
N PHE A 15 -14.85 8.02 -8.31
CA PHE A 15 -14.81 9.49 -8.33
C PHE A 15 -16.19 10.18 -8.29
N LEU A 16 -17.28 9.45 -8.01
CA LEU A 16 -18.60 10.04 -7.82
C LEU A 16 -18.68 10.84 -6.50
N ALA A 17 -18.77 12.17 -6.61
CA ALA A 17 -18.72 13.10 -5.48
C ALA A 17 -19.93 13.03 -4.53
N HIS A 18 -21.06 12.50 -4.96
CA HIS A 18 -22.29 12.41 -4.16
C HIS A 18 -22.39 11.11 -3.33
N LEU A 19 -21.46 10.18 -3.52
CA LEU A 19 -21.38 8.96 -2.72
C LEU A 19 -20.61 9.20 -1.42
N PRO A 20 -20.80 8.36 -0.38
CA PRO A 20 -20.16 8.57 0.92
C PRO A 20 -18.63 8.56 0.82
N PRO A 21 -17.93 9.60 1.33
CA PRO A 21 -16.47 9.70 1.23
C PRO A 21 -15.73 8.66 2.09
N ASP A 22 -16.33 8.22 3.20
CA ASP A 22 -15.74 7.26 4.14
C ASP A 22 -16.06 5.79 3.79
N GLU A 23 -16.71 5.55 2.65
CA GLU A 23 -16.96 4.20 2.15
C GLU A 23 -15.63 3.49 1.87
N VAL A 24 -15.42 2.33 2.48
CA VAL A 24 -14.24 1.49 2.24
C VAL A 24 -14.41 0.75 0.92
N LEU A 25 -13.58 1.09 -0.06
CA LEU A 25 -13.63 0.52 -1.42
C LEU A 25 -12.56 -0.55 -1.67
N VAL A 26 -11.42 -0.43 -0.99
CA VAL A 26 -10.32 -1.40 -1.09
C VAL A 26 -9.94 -1.83 0.32
N LYS A 27 -9.80 -3.14 0.53
CA LYS A 27 -9.26 -3.71 1.76
C LYS A 27 -8.17 -4.70 1.41
N ILE A 28 -6.96 -4.45 1.89
CA ILE A 28 -5.82 -5.33 1.64
C ILE A 28 -5.01 -5.50 2.91
N SER A 29 -4.90 -6.77 3.32
CA SER A 29 -4.35 -7.13 4.62
C SER A 29 -5.04 -6.33 5.76
N ASN A 30 -4.27 -5.56 6.53
CA ASN A 30 -4.76 -4.72 7.63
C ASN A 30 -4.91 -3.24 7.22
N ASN A 31 -4.79 -2.91 5.93
CA ASN A 31 -5.02 -1.57 5.39
C ASN A 31 -6.37 -1.49 4.65
N SER A 32 -6.97 -0.30 4.66
CA SER A 32 -8.22 -0.02 3.95
C SER A 32 -8.15 1.35 3.29
N CYS A 33 -8.50 1.43 2.00
CA CYS A 33 -8.66 2.70 1.32
C CYS A 33 -10.14 3.06 1.25
N THR A 34 -10.44 4.26 1.70
CA THR A 34 -11.76 4.87 1.53
C THR A 34 -11.90 5.50 0.15
N ARG A 35 -13.13 5.81 -0.25
CA ARG A 35 -13.40 6.62 -1.44
C ARG A 35 -12.59 7.92 -1.43
N LYS A 36 -12.56 8.60 -0.29
CA LYS A 36 -11.81 9.84 -0.10
C LYS A 36 -10.31 9.65 -0.31
N SER A 37 -9.70 8.60 0.25
CA SER A 37 -8.26 8.38 0.01
C SER A 37 -7.97 8.00 -1.43
N LEU A 38 -8.87 7.26 -2.11
CA LEU A 38 -8.73 6.98 -3.54
C LEU A 38 -8.89 8.21 -4.45
N TRP A 39 -9.54 9.29 -4.00
CA TRP A 39 -9.56 10.55 -4.75
C TRP A 39 -8.17 11.17 -4.92
N SER A 40 -7.19 10.78 -4.10
CA SER A 40 -5.79 11.18 -4.26
C SER A 40 -5.15 10.68 -5.56
N LEU A 41 -5.76 9.70 -6.23
CA LEU A 41 -5.36 9.23 -7.56
C LEU A 41 -5.79 10.18 -8.70
N SER A 42 -6.54 11.23 -8.37
CA SER A 42 -6.90 12.26 -9.36
C SER A 42 -5.65 13.01 -9.84
N PRO A 43 -5.62 13.49 -11.09
CA PRO A 43 -4.52 14.30 -11.59
C PRO A 43 -4.23 15.51 -10.69
N ARG A 44 -2.94 15.81 -10.49
CA ARG A 44 -2.44 16.97 -9.69
C ARG A 44 -2.68 16.88 -8.18
N SER A 45 -3.14 15.73 -7.67
CA SER A 45 -3.20 15.45 -6.24
C SER A 45 -1.91 14.77 -5.77
N PHE A 46 -1.56 14.98 -4.50
CA PHE A 46 -0.60 14.11 -3.81
C PHE A 46 -1.31 12.80 -3.49
N VAL A 47 -0.65 11.68 -3.76
CA VAL A 47 -1.19 10.35 -3.46
C VAL A 47 -1.26 10.17 -1.94
N ASP A 48 -2.40 9.71 -1.46
CA ASP A 48 -2.64 9.48 -0.05
C ASP A 48 -1.81 8.30 0.48
N ALA A 49 -1.36 8.40 1.73
CA ALA A 49 -0.54 7.38 2.36
C ALA A 49 -1.24 6.01 2.40
N GLU A 50 -2.56 5.97 2.63
CA GLU A 50 -3.34 4.73 2.65
C GLU A 50 -3.28 4.02 1.28
N VAL A 51 -3.31 4.79 0.19
CA VAL A 51 -3.25 4.26 -1.19
C VAL A 51 -1.85 3.73 -1.50
N ILE A 52 -0.81 4.46 -1.11
CA ILE A 52 0.58 4.03 -1.25
C ILE A 52 0.82 2.73 -0.47
N THR A 53 0.37 2.69 0.80
CA THR A 53 0.46 1.51 1.66
C THR A 53 -0.29 0.31 1.06
N ALA A 54 -1.51 0.52 0.52
CA ALA A 54 -2.26 -0.54 -0.15
C ALA A 54 -1.50 -1.11 -1.36
N MET A 55 -0.92 -0.24 -2.18
CA MET A 55 -0.14 -0.66 -3.35
C MET A 55 1.13 -1.42 -2.95
N ALA A 56 1.86 -0.96 -1.93
CA ALA A 56 3.04 -1.66 -1.40
C ALA A 56 2.67 -3.07 -0.90
N CYS A 57 1.56 -3.19 -0.16
CA CYS A 57 1.03 -4.48 0.27
C CYS A 57 0.64 -5.37 -0.92
N HIS A 58 -0.02 -4.81 -1.94
CA HIS A 58 -0.42 -5.54 -3.14
C HIS A 58 0.79 -6.10 -3.89
N LEU A 59 1.78 -5.27 -4.20
CA LEU A 59 3.00 -5.67 -4.90
C LEU A 59 3.78 -6.73 -4.10
N THR A 60 3.86 -6.58 -2.78
CA THR A 60 4.50 -7.59 -1.93
C THR A 60 3.77 -8.93 -1.98
N LEU A 61 2.43 -8.92 -1.94
CA LEU A 61 1.63 -10.14 -2.04
C LEU A 61 1.78 -10.80 -3.41
N GLU A 62 1.78 -10.01 -4.48
CA GLU A 62 2.00 -10.48 -5.84
C GLU A 62 3.36 -11.15 -5.99
N GLU A 63 4.43 -10.51 -5.48
CA GLU A 63 5.79 -11.06 -5.42
C GLU A 63 5.87 -12.35 -4.61
N LEU A 64 5.20 -12.40 -3.46
CA LEU A 64 5.15 -13.63 -2.64
C LEU A 64 4.39 -14.74 -3.38
N TRP A 65 3.35 -14.45 -4.14
CA TRP A 65 2.62 -15.47 -4.88
C TRP A 65 3.37 -15.95 -6.12
N THR A 66 3.99 -15.04 -6.86
CA THR A 66 4.67 -15.34 -8.13
C THR A 66 6.07 -15.91 -7.92
N ASN A 67 6.84 -15.36 -6.97
CA ASN A 67 8.26 -15.65 -6.78
C ASN A 67 8.59 -16.46 -5.52
N SER A 68 7.59 -16.94 -4.76
CA SER A 68 7.80 -17.75 -3.54
C SER A 68 8.65 -19.00 -3.74
N LYS A 69 8.67 -19.57 -4.95
CA LYS A 69 9.40 -20.82 -5.24
C LYS A 69 10.90 -20.61 -5.49
N ASP A 70 11.30 -19.41 -5.93
CA ASP A 70 12.67 -19.13 -6.36
C ASP A 70 13.48 -18.32 -5.34
N GLY A 71 12.88 -17.98 -4.18
CA GLY A 71 13.53 -17.19 -3.13
C GLY A 71 13.92 -15.78 -3.60
N LYS A 72 13.21 -15.24 -4.60
CA LYS A 72 13.54 -13.97 -5.27
C LYS A 72 12.54 -12.83 -5.05
N GLY A 73 11.59 -13.00 -4.13
CA GLY A 73 10.54 -12.03 -3.90
C GLY A 73 11.05 -10.68 -3.39
N VAL A 74 10.41 -9.61 -3.83
CA VAL A 74 10.62 -8.25 -3.31
C VAL A 74 9.55 -7.91 -2.27
N CYS A 75 9.97 -7.37 -1.13
CA CYS A 75 9.08 -6.81 -0.12
C CYS A 75 9.03 -5.29 -0.27
N TYR A 76 7.84 -4.72 -0.41
CA TYR A 76 7.64 -3.27 -0.45
C TYR A 76 7.11 -2.81 0.90
N LEU A 77 7.90 -2.01 1.61
CA LEU A 77 7.52 -1.48 2.91
C LEU A 77 6.58 -0.27 2.74
N PRO A 78 5.47 -0.22 3.50
CA PRO A 78 4.61 0.95 3.62
C PRO A 78 5.37 2.19 4.10
N ALA A 79 5.03 3.35 3.54
CA ALA A 79 5.64 4.63 3.89
C ALA A 79 5.48 4.97 5.38
N GLU A 80 4.36 4.58 6.00
CA GLU A 80 4.10 4.77 7.44
C GLU A 80 5.16 4.09 8.33
N LEU A 81 5.75 2.97 7.88
CA LEU A 81 6.78 2.30 8.65
C LEU A 81 8.05 3.15 8.76
N GLN A 82 8.39 3.91 7.71
CA GLN A 82 9.54 4.82 7.73
C GLN A 82 9.34 5.90 8.79
N GLU A 83 8.19 6.58 8.81
CA GLU A 83 7.87 7.62 9.79
C GLU A 83 7.95 7.05 11.22
N LEU A 84 7.43 5.84 11.45
CA LEU A 84 7.51 5.16 12.75
C LEU A 84 8.94 4.79 13.16
N VAL A 85 9.76 4.30 12.22
CA VAL A 85 11.16 3.95 12.51
C VAL A 85 11.98 5.18 12.86
N ILE A 86 11.81 6.27 12.10
CA ILE A 86 12.54 7.52 12.30
C ILE A 86 12.10 8.22 13.59
N SER A 87 10.80 8.25 13.87
CA SER A 87 10.25 8.99 15.02
C SER A 87 10.43 8.29 16.36
N CYS A 88 10.47 6.95 16.41
CA CYS A 88 10.38 6.21 17.67
C CYS A 88 11.67 5.52 18.15
N GLY A 89 12.83 5.69 17.50
CA GLY A 89 14.08 5.08 17.98
C GLY A 89 13.95 3.57 18.24
N ILE A 90 13.17 2.89 17.39
CA ILE A 90 12.79 1.49 17.61
C ILE A 90 13.90 0.53 17.22
N THR A 91 13.97 -0.61 17.90
CA THR A 91 14.88 -1.69 17.51
C THR A 91 14.41 -2.37 16.22
N PRO A 92 15.31 -2.99 15.44
CA PRO A 92 14.93 -3.75 14.24
C PRO A 92 13.86 -4.82 14.49
N LYS A 93 13.88 -5.46 15.67
CA LYS A 93 12.86 -6.45 16.06
C LYS A 93 11.48 -5.81 16.21
N MET A 94 11.41 -4.67 16.90
CA MET A 94 10.14 -3.94 17.06
C MET A 94 9.60 -3.44 15.71
N ALA A 95 10.46 -3.00 14.80
CA ALA A 95 10.06 -2.61 13.45
C ALA A 95 9.48 -3.79 12.67
N LEU A 96 10.08 -4.98 12.78
CA LEU A 96 9.57 -6.20 12.15
C LEU A 96 8.22 -6.64 12.74
N ASP A 97 8.08 -6.61 14.06
CA ASP A 97 6.82 -6.98 14.74
C ASP A 97 5.69 -6.00 14.39
N LEU A 98 5.99 -4.69 14.33
CA LEU A 98 5.06 -3.67 13.84
C LEU A 98 4.68 -3.92 12.38
N TYR A 99 5.65 -4.24 11.54
CA TYR A 99 5.37 -4.54 10.14
C TYR A 99 4.47 -5.76 9.98
N GLN A 100 4.76 -6.83 10.71
CA GLN A 100 3.99 -8.08 10.63
C GLN A 100 2.58 -7.95 11.20
N SER A 101 2.41 -7.16 12.27
CA SER A 101 1.11 -6.92 12.89
C SER A 101 0.25 -5.94 12.11
N LYS A 102 0.83 -4.90 11.50
CA LYS A 102 0.08 -3.86 10.77
C LYS A 102 -0.02 -4.07 9.27
N PHE A 103 0.87 -4.84 8.66
CA PHE A 103 0.95 -4.89 7.20
C PHE A 103 0.98 -6.32 6.68
N LEU A 104 2.01 -7.13 6.91
CA LEU A 104 2.10 -8.48 6.33
C LEU A 104 2.85 -9.47 7.23
N SER A 105 2.21 -10.59 7.57
CA SER A 105 2.72 -11.59 8.53
C SER A 105 3.79 -12.55 8.00
N ARG A 106 3.99 -12.64 6.67
CA ARG A 106 4.96 -13.57 6.04
C ARG A 106 6.04 -12.82 5.27
N THR A 107 7.15 -12.51 5.93
CA THR A 107 8.32 -11.83 5.34
C THR A 107 9.56 -12.71 5.20
N SER A 108 9.50 -14.00 5.57
CA SER A 108 10.67 -14.88 5.58
C SER A 108 11.14 -15.34 4.19
N MET A 109 10.44 -14.97 3.11
CA MET A 109 10.70 -15.47 1.75
C MET A 109 11.14 -14.39 0.74
N VAL A 110 11.49 -13.20 1.22
CA VAL A 110 11.92 -12.06 0.39
C VAL A 110 13.42 -11.85 0.46
N ASN A 111 14.05 -11.57 -0.68
CA ASN A 111 15.50 -11.33 -0.79
C ASN A 111 15.86 -9.85 -1.00
N LYS A 112 14.85 -9.02 -1.30
CA LYS A 112 14.99 -7.58 -1.49
C LYS A 112 13.90 -6.87 -0.70
N VAL A 113 14.26 -5.71 -0.18
CA VAL A 113 13.35 -4.82 0.54
C VAL A 113 13.39 -3.46 -0.14
N CYS A 114 12.25 -3.02 -0.64
CA CYS A 114 12.02 -1.69 -1.17
C CYS A 114 11.40 -0.83 -0.05
N VAL A 115 12.04 0.30 0.26
CA VAL A 115 11.57 1.21 1.29
C VAL A 115 11.02 2.45 0.60
N LEU A 116 9.73 2.71 0.79
CA LEU A 116 9.12 3.94 0.32
C LEU A 116 9.51 5.06 1.28
N MET A 117 10.12 6.11 0.73
CA MET A 117 10.62 7.25 1.48
C MET A 117 9.76 8.46 1.18
N ARG A 118 9.15 9.03 2.21
CA ARG A 118 8.51 10.35 2.19
C ARG A 118 9.50 11.38 2.71
N ASP A 119 9.70 12.45 1.96
CA ASP A 119 10.52 13.59 2.38
C ASP A 119 9.75 14.90 2.16
N ASN A 120 9.03 15.35 3.20
CA ASN A 120 8.39 16.67 3.44
C ASN A 120 7.64 17.41 2.30
N ALA A 121 7.60 16.86 1.09
CA ALA A 121 7.03 17.40 -0.16
C ALA A 121 7.06 16.37 -1.32
N HIS A 122 7.79 15.26 -1.18
CA HIS A 122 8.00 14.23 -2.21
C HIS A 122 7.83 12.81 -1.68
#